data_AF-A0ABD7D3E1-F1
#
_entry.id   AF-A0ABD7D3E1-F1
#
_cell.length_a   1.000
_cell.length_b   1.000
_cell.length_c   1.000
_cell.angle_alpha   90.00
_cell.angle_beta   90.00
_cell.angle_gamma   90.00
#
_symmetry.space_group_name_H-M   'P 1'
#
loop_
_entity.id
_entity.type
_entity.pdbx_description
1 polymer ?
#
loop_
_entity_poly.entity_id
_entity_poly.type
_entity_poly.pdbx_seq_one_letter_code
_entity_poly.pdbx_strand_id
1 'polypeptide(L)' 'MSLLPAYGYQAAVQETCDTPEYHIPLVCWHDDDTGVRGMVLYRGALRPAEQVPGFRRYLASEDLGQYATTGPWPLLAATA' A
#
# COMPACT_ATOMS: atom_id res chain seq x y z
N MET A 1 -7.35 -4.38 21.87
CA MET A 1 -7.76 -4.53 20.45
C MET A 1 -8.58 -3.34 19.91
N SER A 2 -8.07 -2.66 18.88
CA SER A 2 -8.74 -1.52 18.23
C SER A 2 -8.52 -1.47 16.71
N LEU A 3 -9.41 -0.77 16.00
CA LEU A 3 -9.25 -0.45 14.58
C LEU A 3 -8.99 1.05 14.44
N LEU A 4 -7.86 1.41 13.84
CA LEU A 4 -7.44 2.80 13.64
C LEU A 4 -7.55 3.17 12.15
N PRO A 5 -7.85 4.44 11.84
CA PRO A 5 -7.92 4.91 10.46
C PRO A 5 -6.56 4.79 9.76
N ALA A 6 -6.57 4.34 8.49
CA ALA A 6 -5.37 4.18 7.67
C ALA A 6 -5.39 5.08 6.42
N TYR A 7 -6.00 6.26 6.52
CA TYR A 7 -6.12 7.19 5.39
C TYR A 7 -4.76 7.53 4.80
N GLY A 8 -4.64 7.39 3.48
CA GLY A 8 -3.42 7.69 2.75
C GLY A 8 -2.31 6.66 2.94
N TYR A 9 -2.54 5.53 3.61
CA TYR A 9 -1.57 4.45 3.69
C TYR A 9 -1.86 3.36 2.66
N GLN A 10 -0.80 2.78 2.11
CA GLN A 10 -0.87 1.70 1.13
C GLN A 10 0.13 0.60 1.46
N ALA A 11 -0.15 -0.61 1.01
CA ALA A 11 0.75 -1.75 1.02
C ALA A 11 1.38 -1.90 -0.36
N ALA A 12 2.70 -1.86 -0.42
CA ALA A 12 3.45 -2.11 -1.63
C ALA A 12 3.66 -3.62 -1.82
N VAL A 13 3.28 -4.13 -2.99
CA VAL A 13 3.27 -5.56 -3.31
C VAL A 13 3.95 -5.79 -4.66
N GLN A 14 4.79 -6.81 -4.71
CA GLN A 14 5.46 -7.27 -5.92
C GLN A 14 5.56 -8.80 -5.85
N GLU A 15 4.74 -9.52 -6.62
CA GLU A 15 4.65 -10.99 -6.54
C GLU A 15 5.96 -11.67 -6.98
N THR A 16 6.60 -11.14 -8.02
CA THR A 16 7.93 -11.59 -8.50
C THR A 16 8.80 -10.39 -8.85
N CYS A 17 10.13 -10.57 -8.87
CA CYS A 17 11.07 -9.50 -9.22
C CYS A 17 10.84 -8.91 -10.63
N ASP A 18 10.23 -9.68 -11.53
CA ASP A 18 9.94 -9.28 -12.92
C ASP A 18 8.60 -8.54 -13.07
N THR A 19 7.74 -8.58 -12.04
CA THR A 19 6.47 -7.85 -12.04
C THR A 19 6.65 -6.43 -11.49
N PRO A 20 5.95 -5.42 -12.04
CA PRO A 20 5.96 -4.09 -11.44
C PRO A 20 5.36 -4.14 -10.03
N GLU A 21 5.91 -3.33 -9.13
CA GLU A 21 5.30 -3.09 -7.83
C GLU A 21 3.92 -2.44 -8.03
N TYR A 22 2.91 -2.93 -7.34
CA TYR A 22 1.58 -2.34 -7.28
C TYR A 22 1.18 -2.08 -5.83
N HIS A 23 0.26 -1.16 -5.64
CA HIS A 23 -0.11 -0.68 -4.31
C HIS A 23 -1.56 -0.99 -3.98
N ILE A 24 -1.78 -1.50 -2.77
CA ILE A 24 -3.11 -1.83 -2.26
C ILE A 24 -3.44 -0.86 -1.12
N PRO A 25 -4.52 -0.07 -1.20
CA PRO A 25 -4.92 0.81 -0.11
C PRO A 25 -5.20 0.04 1.18
N LEU A 26 -4.71 0.54 2.31
CA LEU A 26 -5.11 0.00 3.61
C LEU A 26 -6.56 0.39 3.89
N VAL A 27 -7.31 -0.56 4.42
CA VAL A 27 -8.67 -0.35 4.94
C VAL A 27 -8.59 0.27 6.34
N CYS A 28 -7.72 -0.27 7.19
CA CYS A 28 -7.48 0.20 8.55
C CYS A 28 -6.15 -0.35 9.08
N TRP A 29 -5.71 0.19 10.21
CA TRP A 29 -4.73 -0.47 11.07
C TRP A 29 -5.48 -1.28 12.12
N HIS A 30 -5.07 -2.53 12.33
CA HIS A 30 -5.54 -3.39 13.39
C HIS A 30 -4.47 -3.47 14.48
N ASP A 31 -4.81 -3.00 15.67
CA ASP A 31 -3.98 -3.08 16.87
C ASP A 31 -4.54 -4.18 17.76
N ASP A 32 -3.79 -5.27 17.92
CA ASP A 32 -4.22 -6.48 18.64
C ASP A 32 -3.39 -6.81 19.88
N ASP A 33 -2.81 -5.79 20.52
CA ASP A 33 -1.97 -5.90 21.72
C ASP A 33 -0.64 -6.66 21.50
N THR A 34 -0.49 -7.38 20.38
CA THR A 34 0.76 -8.01 19.92
C THR A 34 1.49 -7.16 18.88
N GLY A 35 0.80 -6.19 18.29
CA GLY A 35 1.34 -5.22 17.36
C GLY A 35 0.26 -4.54 16.53
N VAL A 36 0.70 -3.62 15.67
CA VAL A 36 -0.16 -2.90 14.73
C VAL A 36 0.09 -3.42 13.32
N ARG A 37 -0.97 -3.86 12.64
CA ARG A 37 -0.92 -4.43 11.29
C ARG A 37 -1.85 -3.69 10.34
N GLY A 38 -1.39 -3.44 9.12
CA GLY A 38 -2.22 -2.85 8.08
C GLY A 38 -3.13 -3.89 7.48
N MET A 39 -4.43 -3.62 7.43
CA MET A 39 -5.41 -4.53 6.85
C MET A 39 -5.75 -4.08 5.43
N VAL A 40 -5.72 -5.02 4.49
CA VAL A 40 -6.05 -4.78 3.06
C VAL A 40 -7.15 -5.73 2.61
N LEU A 41 -7.93 -5.29 1.62
CA LEU A 41 -8.89 -6.16 0.94
C LEU A 41 -8.16 -6.91 -0.17
N TYR A 42 -7.85 -8.18 0.06
CA TYR A 42 -7.14 -9.02 -0.92
C TYR A 42 -7.99 -10.23 -1.30
N ARG A 43 -8.33 -10.32 -2.60
CA ARG A 43 -9.19 -11.38 -3.17
C ARG A 43 -10.51 -11.56 -2.39
N GLY A 44 -11.15 -10.44 -2.06
CA GLY A 44 -12.46 -10.42 -1.40
C GLY A 44 -12.45 -10.68 0.11
N ALA A 45 -11.27 -10.84 0.73
CA ALA A 45 -11.14 -11.03 2.17
C ALA A 45 -10.23 -9.95 2.78
N LEU A 46 -10.58 -9.51 4.00
CA LEU A 46 -9.71 -8.64 4.78
C LEU A 46 -8.55 -9.46 5.34
N ARG A 47 -7.32 -9.05 5.06
CA ARG A 47 -6.10 -9.75 5.49
C ARG A 47 -5.05 -8.75 5.97
N PRO A 48 -4.17 -9.13 6.91
CA PRO A 48 -2.95 -8.37 7.16
C PRO A 48 -2.14 -8.26 5.87
N ALA A 49 -1.60 -7.08 5.59
CA ALA A 49 -0.82 -6.83 4.37
C ALA A 49 0.38 -7.77 4.28
N GLU A 50 1.01 -8.11 5.41
CA GLU A 50 2.13 -9.05 5.49
C GLU A 50 1.77 -10.48 5.05
N GLN A 51 0.48 -10.82 4.98
CA GLN A 51 0.00 -12.11 4.49
C GLN A 51 -0.34 -12.09 2.98
N VAL A 52 -0.25 -10.93 2.32
CA VAL A 52 -0.41 -10.83 0.88
C VAL A 52 0.88 -11.30 0.20
N PRO A 53 0.83 -12.26 -0.75
CA PRO A 53 2.00 -12.68 -1.50
C PRO A 53 2.69 -11.49 -2.16
N GLY A 54 4.00 -11.38 -1.96
CA GLY A 54 4.79 -10.28 -2.52
C GLY A 54 4.76 -8.99 -1.72
N PHE A 55 4.17 -8.94 -0.52
CA PHE A 55 4.24 -7.76 0.34
C PHE A 55 5.69 -7.33 0.59
N ARG A 56 5.95 -6.03 0.47
CA ARG A 56 7.28 -5.43 0.65
C ARG A 56 7.32 -4.47 1.81
N ARG A 57 6.44 -3.47 1.81
CA ARG A 57 6.44 -2.37 2.79
C ARG A 57 5.12 -1.64 2.83
N TYR A 58 4.91 -0.92 3.92
CA TYR A 58 3.90 0.13 3.99
C TYR A 58 4.45 1.42 3.37
N LEU A 59 3.56 2.19 2.76
CA LEU A 59 3.85 3.50 2.19
C LEU A 59 2.84 4.50 2.72
N ALA A 60 3.28 5.72 3.04
CA ALA A 60 2.40 6.87 3.16
C ALA A 60 2.21 7.50 1.76
N SER A 61 1.08 8.18 1.54
CA SER A 61 0.80 8.84 0.26
C SER A 61 1.85 9.89 -0.11
N GLU A 62 2.52 10.45 0.89
CA GLU A 62 3.63 11.40 0.71
C GLU A 62 4.86 10.74 0.07
N ASP A 63 5.11 9.46 0.37
CA ASP A 63 6.22 8.68 -0.22
C ASP A 63 5.94 8.35 -1.70
N LEU A 64 4.67 8.15 -2.07
CA LEU A 64 4.26 7.83 -3.44
C LEU A 64 4.50 8.98 -4.42
N GLY A 65 4.36 10.23 -3.97
CA GLY A 65 4.68 11.41 -4.78
C GLY A 65 6.16 11.45 -5.20
N GLN A 66 7.05 10.90 -4.38
CA GLN A 66 8.49 10.82 -4.70
C GLN A 66 8.81 9.72 -5.71
N TYR A 67 8.11 8.58 -5.66
CA TYR A 67 8.28 7.48 -6.64
C TYR A 67 7.59 7.74 -7.98
N ALA A 68 6.50 8.52 -8.03
CA ALA A 68 5.85 8.90 -9.28
C ALA A 68 6.73 9.77 -10.19
N THR A 69 7.76 10.42 -9.64
CA THR A 69 8.66 11.31 -10.40
C THR A 69 9.78 10.54 -11.13
N THR A 70 9.89 9.22 -10.97
CA THR A 70 10.97 8.40 -11.57
C THR A 70 10.49 7.25 -12.48
N GLY A 71 9.19 7.15 -12.76
CA GLY A 71 8.64 6.23 -13.78
C GLY A 71 8.66 6.84 -15.21
N PRO A 72 8.67 6.02 -16.28
CA PRO A 72 8.86 6.48 -17.66
C PRO A 72 7.67 7.26 -18.25
N TRP A 73 6.63 7.54 -17.48
CA TRP A 73 5.47 8.28 -17.97
C TRP A 73 5.31 9.61 -17.23
N PRO A 74 5.88 10.71 -17.76
CA PRO A 74 5.44 12.03 -17.38
C PRO A 74 4.01 12.19 -17.91
N LEU A 75 3.03 11.92 -17.04
CA LEU A 75 1.65 12.35 -17.25
C LEU A 75 1.66 13.88 -17.31
N LEU A 76 1.60 14.37 -18.56
CA LEU A 76 1.05 15.66 -19.00
C LEU A 76 0.64 16.56 -17.83
N ALA A 77 1.56 17.42 -17.41
CA ALA A 77 1.18 18.65 -16.73
C ALA A 77 0.23 19.38 -17.68
N ALA A 78 -1.06 19.34 -17.36
CA ALA A 78 -2.07 20.14 -18.01
C ALA A 78 -1.71 21.62 -17.78
N THR A 79 -1.12 22.25 -18.79
CA THR A 79 -1.03 23.70 -18.85
C THR A 79 -2.41 24.24 -19.21
N ALA A 80 -3.01 24.96 -18.25
CA ALA A 80 -4.10 25.88 -18.48
C ALA A 80 -3.65 27.10 -19.29
#